data_AF-A0A441AXF5-F1
#
_entry.id   AF-A0A441AXF5-F1
#
_cell.length_a   1.000
_cell.length_b   1.000
_cell.length_c   1.000
_cell.angle_alpha   90.00
_cell.angle_beta   90.00
_cell.angle_gamma   90.00
#
_symmetry.space_group_name_H-M   'P 1'
#
loop_
_entity.id
_entity.type
_entity.pdbx_description
1 polymer ?
#
loop_
_entity_poly.entity_id
_entity_poly.type
_entity_poly.pdbx_seq_one_letter_code
_entity_poly.pdbx_strand_id
1 'polypeptide(L)'
;MRDKVLQRIISGALAGFAATLAMTIAMRRLHALLEDRERYPLPPREIVERVAIADDEQDARTSTLLAHFGFGALTGSIFAFLPMRRGSGILYGLGVWGFSYLGWIPAARILAPAWRHPAHRNLLMLAVHIVWGATLSRSLSELEAARTEVFGRPTGPRAAISEIHEGPG
;
A
#
# COMPACT_ATOMS: atom_id res chain seq x y z
N MET A 1 -21.86 -1.08 -14.58
CA MET A 1 -21.41 -0.17 -13.50
C MET A 1 -20.71 -0.92 -12.37
N ARG A 2 -21.29 -2.03 -11.86
CA ARG A 2 -20.64 -2.93 -10.88
C ARG A 2 -19.25 -3.40 -11.29
N ASP A 3 -19.06 -3.80 -12.55
CA ASP A 3 -17.78 -4.37 -13.00
C ASP A 3 -16.64 -3.34 -12.95
N LYS A 4 -16.91 -2.09 -13.33
CA LYS A 4 -15.94 -0.99 -13.27
C LYS A 4 -15.53 -0.67 -11.82
N VAL A 5 -16.48 -0.72 -10.89
CA VAL A 5 -16.21 -0.50 -9.46
C VAL A 5 -15.37 -1.64 -8.90
N LEU A 6 -15.75 -2.89 -9.16
CA LEU A 6 -15.00 -4.06 -8.72
C LEU A 6 -13.57 -4.06 -9.28
N GLN A 7 -13.42 -3.72 -10.56
CA GLN A 7 -12.13 -3.58 -11.22
C GLN A 7 -11.23 -2.51 -10.58
N ARG A 8 -11.80 -1.38 -10.13
CA ARG A 8 -11.05 -0.34 -9.40
C ARG A 8 -10.62 -0.82 -8.02
N ILE A 9 -11.52 -1.46 -7.28
CA ILE A 9 -11.22 -2.04 -5.97
C ILE A 9 -10.07 -3.03 -6.10
N ILE A 10 -10.15 -3.98 -7.04
CA ILE A 10 -9.12 -4.99 -7.25
C ILE A 10 -7.78 -4.35 -7.66
N SER A 11 -7.78 -3.40 -8.60
CA SER A 11 -6.56 -2.69 -9.00
C SER A 11 -5.92 -1.94 -7.83
N GLY A 12 -6.74 -1.23 -7.05
CA GLY A 12 -6.29 -0.51 -5.85
C GLY A 12 -5.75 -1.46 -4.79
N ALA A 13 -6.41 -2.59 -4.55
CA ALA A 13 -5.95 -3.63 -3.62
C ALA A 13 -4.58 -4.20 -4.02
N LEU A 14 -4.41 -4.55 -5.30
CA LEU A 14 -3.13 -5.07 -5.83
C LEU A 14 -2.02 -4.01 -5.76
N ALA A 15 -2.32 -2.77 -6.12
CA ALA A 15 -1.36 -1.67 -6.03
C ALA A 15 -0.97 -1.39 -4.56
N GLY A 16 -1.93 -1.41 -3.64
CA GLY A 16 -1.71 -1.27 -2.20
C GLY A 16 -0.87 -2.42 -1.62
N PHE A 17 -1.12 -3.65 -2.07
CA PHE A 17 -0.33 -4.82 -1.69
C PHE A 17 1.14 -4.67 -2.15
N ALA A 18 1.35 -4.31 -3.43
CA ALA A 18 2.69 -4.09 -3.99
C ALA A 18 3.43 -2.95 -3.28
N ALA A 19 2.73 -1.85 -3.00
CA ALA A 19 3.27 -0.73 -2.22
C ALA A 19 3.67 -1.15 -0.81
N THR A 20 2.92 -2.03 -0.17
CA THR A 20 3.21 -2.54 1.17
C THR A 20 4.49 -3.39 1.18
N LEU A 21 4.72 -4.17 0.13
CA LEU A 21 5.98 -4.89 -0.02
C LEU A 21 7.16 -3.91 -0.12
N ALA A 22 7.05 -2.87 -0.96
CA ALA A 22 8.09 -1.84 -1.09
C ALA A 22 8.36 -1.12 0.24
N MET A 23 7.30 -0.77 0.97
CA MET A 23 7.37 -0.19 2.31
C MET A 23 8.08 -1.13 3.28
N THR A 24 7.78 -2.44 3.24
CA THR A 24 8.39 -3.46 4.10
C THR A 24 9.90 -3.57 3.85
N ILE A 25 10.32 -3.53 2.58
CA ILE A 25 11.74 -3.50 2.21
C ILE A 25 12.40 -2.23 2.76
N ALA A 26 11.77 -1.06 2.56
CA ALA A 26 12.28 0.21 3.05
C ALA A 26 12.39 0.24 4.59
N MET A 27 11.37 -0.25 5.29
CA MET A 27 11.36 -0.41 6.74
C MET A 27 12.55 -1.27 7.20
N ARG A 28 12.76 -2.44 6.60
CA ARG A 28 13.88 -3.32 6.96
C ARG A 28 15.25 -2.66 6.74
N ARG A 29 15.40 -1.90 5.67
CA ARG A 29 16.67 -1.21 5.33
C ARG A 29 16.94 -0.02 6.25
N LEU A 30 15.94 0.83 6.47
CA LEU A 30 16.07 2.03 7.30
C LEU A 30 16.14 1.70 8.79
N HIS A 31 15.44 0.65 9.25
CA HIS A 31 15.51 0.21 10.64
C HIS A 31 16.90 -0.29 11.03
N ALA A 32 17.61 -0.94 10.10
CA ALA A 32 19.00 -1.35 10.31
C ALA A 32 19.97 -0.17 10.48
N LEU A 33 19.58 1.05 10.08
CA LEU A 33 20.38 2.27 10.26
C LEU A 33 20.13 2.97 11.59
N LEU A 34 19.12 2.56 12.37
CA LEU A 34 18.87 3.13 13.68
C LEU A 34 19.94 2.71 14.69
N GLU A 35 20.14 3.54 15.71
CA GLU A 35 20.98 3.19 16.86
C GLU A 35 20.37 2.02 17.65
N ASP A 36 21.20 1.19 18.30
CA ASP A 36 20.74 -0.04 18.97
C ASP A 36 19.62 0.20 19.99
N ARG A 37 19.68 1.32 20.72
CA ARG A 37 18.65 1.75 21.68
C ARG A 37 17.29 2.07 21.06
N GLU A 38 17.23 2.33 19.76
CA GLU A 38 16.01 2.68 19.02
C GLU A 38 15.49 1.52 18.14
N ARG A 39 16.20 0.38 18.09
CA ARG A 39 15.85 -0.83 17.28
C ARG A 39 14.79 -1.73 17.91
N TYR A 40 13.93 -1.20 18.78
CA TYR A 40 12.74 -1.94 19.22
C TYR A 40 11.76 -2.14 18.05
N PRO A 41 10.81 -3.11 18.14
CA PRO A 41 9.91 -3.48 17.06
C PRO A 41 9.23 -2.29 16.39
N LEU A 42 8.98 -2.41 15.09
CA LEU A 42 8.27 -1.37 14.34
C LEU A 42 6.76 -1.41 14.63
N PRO A 43 6.07 -0.28 14.46
CA PRO A 43 4.67 -0.15 14.85
C PRO A 43 3.69 -1.23 14.37
N PRO A 44 3.80 -1.82 13.15
CA PRO A 44 2.88 -2.88 12.74
C PRO A 44 2.86 -4.06 13.72
N ARG A 45 4.02 -4.42 14.28
CA ARG A 45 4.17 -5.49 15.26
C ARG A 45 3.58 -5.07 16.62
N GLU A 46 3.89 -3.85 17.06
CA GLU A 46 3.39 -3.32 18.33
C GLU A 46 1.85 -3.17 18.34
N ILE A 47 1.24 -2.90 17.18
CA ILE A 47 -0.21 -2.83 17.03
C ILE A 47 -0.84 -4.22 17.16
N VAL A 48 -0.29 -5.22 16.46
CA VAL A 48 -0.84 -6.58 16.51
C VAL A 48 -0.69 -7.22 17.89
N GLU A 49 0.43 -7.02 18.58
CA GLU A 49 0.61 -7.49 19.96
C GLU A 49 -0.44 -6.93 20.95
N ARG A 50 -1.05 -5.79 20.63
CA ARG A 50 -2.04 -5.13 21.48
C ARG A 50 -3.49 -5.36 21.05
N VAL A 51 -3.72 -5.86 19.84
CA VAL A 51 -5.05 -5.98 19.24
C VAL A 51 -5.42 -7.42 18.88
N ALA A 52 -4.43 -8.26 18.55
CA ALA A 52 -4.65 -9.67 18.24
C ALA A 52 -4.33 -10.54 19.46
N ILE A 53 -5.18 -11.54 19.73
CA ILE A 53 -4.84 -12.66 20.59
C ILE A 53 -3.99 -13.59 19.74
N ALA A 54 -2.69 -13.55 19.93
CA ALA A 54 -1.77 -14.53 19.35
C ALA A 54 -1.39 -15.52 20.44
N ASP A 55 -1.62 -16.81 20.17
CA ASP A 55 -1.34 -17.88 21.13
C ASP A 55 0.17 -18.15 21.24
N ASP A 56 0.93 -17.84 20.19
CA ASP A 56 2.40 -17.87 20.19
C ASP A 56 3.07 -16.77 19.33
N GLU A 57 4.41 -16.74 19.36
CA GLU A 57 5.24 -15.75 18.65
C GLU A 57 5.12 -15.84 17.11
N GLN A 58 4.92 -17.05 16.58
CA GLN A 58 4.79 -17.28 15.14
C GLN A 58 3.43 -16.78 14.64
N ASP A 59 2.37 -16.99 15.42
CA ASP A 59 1.04 -16.45 15.14
C ASP A 59 1.03 -14.92 15.18
N ALA A 60 1.73 -14.31 16.13
CA ALA A 60 1.84 -12.86 16.22
C ALA A 60 2.59 -12.27 15.00
N ARG A 61 3.61 -12.96 14.46
CA ARG A 61 4.35 -12.52 13.26
C ARG A 61 3.48 -12.63 12.01
N THR A 62 2.79 -13.74 11.86
CA THR A 62 1.89 -13.99 10.73
C THR A 62 0.74 -12.99 10.74
N SER A 63 0.13 -12.75 11.91
CA SER A 63 -0.93 -11.76 12.08
C SER A 63 -0.44 -10.34 11.77
N THR A 64 0.80 -10.01 12.15
CA THR A 64 1.43 -8.72 11.78
C THR A 64 1.53 -8.55 10.27
N LEU A 65 2.00 -9.57 9.57
CA LEU A 65 2.10 -9.53 8.10
C LEU A 65 0.72 -9.41 7.46
N LEU A 66 -0.23 -10.24 7.88
CA LEU A 66 -1.60 -10.22 7.34
C LEU A 66 -2.28 -8.88 7.58
N ALA A 67 -2.19 -8.32 8.79
CA ALA A 67 -2.74 -7.01 9.10
C ALA A 67 -2.06 -5.90 8.28
N HIS A 68 -0.74 -5.94 8.13
CA HIS A 68 0.01 -4.93 7.39
C HIS A 68 -0.36 -4.91 5.90
N PHE A 69 -0.34 -6.09 5.25
CA PHE A 69 -0.69 -6.23 3.84
C PHE A 69 -2.19 -6.06 3.58
N GLY A 70 -3.05 -6.53 4.49
CA GLY A 70 -4.50 -6.33 4.42
C GLY A 70 -4.87 -4.86 4.53
N PHE A 71 -4.28 -4.13 5.47
CA PHE A 71 -4.48 -2.67 5.60
C PHE A 71 -3.97 -1.92 4.37
N GLY A 72 -2.81 -2.30 3.84
CA GLY A 72 -2.27 -1.73 2.60
C GLY A 72 -3.18 -1.95 1.39
N ALA A 73 -3.73 -3.15 1.21
CA ALA A 73 -4.69 -3.46 0.15
C ALA A 73 -6.02 -2.69 0.33
N LEU A 74 -6.53 -2.60 1.56
CA LEU A 74 -7.75 -1.86 1.87
C LEU A 74 -7.60 -0.36 1.54
N THR A 75 -6.53 0.26 2.03
CA THR A 75 -6.26 1.69 1.76
C THR A 75 -5.93 1.94 0.30
N GLY A 76 -5.22 1.03 -0.38
CA GLY A 76 -5.01 1.10 -1.83
C GLY A 76 -6.32 1.04 -2.62
N SER A 77 -7.30 0.25 -2.17
CA SER A 77 -8.65 0.20 -2.77
C SER A 77 -9.37 1.55 -2.66
N ILE A 78 -9.24 2.24 -1.52
CA ILE A 78 -9.78 3.58 -1.30
C ILE A 78 -9.09 4.59 -2.24
N PHE A 79 -7.76 4.51 -2.35
CA PHE A 79 -6.98 5.39 -3.21
C PHE A 79 -7.41 5.32 -4.69
N ALA A 80 -7.84 4.16 -5.19
CA ALA A 80 -8.31 3.99 -6.57
C ALA A 80 -9.56 4.81 -6.94
N PHE A 81 -10.24 5.41 -5.95
CA PHE A 81 -11.37 6.32 -6.18
C PHE A 81 -10.99 7.79 -6.11
N LEU A 82 -9.76 8.11 -5.72
CA LEU A 82 -9.28 9.49 -5.61
C LEU A 82 -8.81 10.03 -6.97
N PRO A 83 -8.90 11.35 -7.20
CA PRO A 83 -8.38 11.96 -8.41
C PRO A 83 -6.84 11.84 -8.45
N MET A 84 -6.31 11.13 -9.46
CA MET A 84 -4.86 11.02 -9.69
C MET A 84 -4.30 12.35 -10.20
N ARG A 85 -3.34 12.91 -9.45
CA ARG A 85 -2.52 14.07 -9.86
C ARG A 85 -1.06 13.77 -9.50
N ARG A 86 -0.11 14.49 -10.11
CA ARG A 86 1.30 14.36 -9.70
C ARG A 86 1.43 14.56 -8.18
N GLY A 87 2.05 13.59 -7.51
CA GLY A 87 2.25 13.60 -6.05
C GLY A 87 1.06 13.13 -5.20
N SER A 88 -0.09 12.77 -5.79
CA SER A 88 -1.28 12.33 -5.02
C SER A 88 -0.98 11.13 -4.11
N GLY A 89 -0.20 10.16 -4.60
CA GLY A 89 0.22 9.00 -3.81
C GLY A 89 1.04 9.37 -2.57
N ILE A 90 2.01 10.27 -2.70
CA ILE A 90 2.84 10.73 -1.58
C ILE A 90 1.98 11.43 -0.53
N LEU A 91 1.13 12.37 -0.96
CA LEU A 91 0.22 13.09 -0.06
C LEU A 91 -0.72 12.11 0.65
N TYR A 92 -1.23 11.11 -0.08
CA TYR A 92 -2.07 10.07 0.49
C TYR A 92 -1.33 9.22 1.53
N GLY A 93 -0.11 8.78 1.24
CA GLY A 93 0.73 8.03 2.19
C GLY A 93 1.02 8.81 3.47
N LEU A 94 1.35 10.10 3.34
CA LEU A 94 1.53 11.00 4.49
C LEU A 94 0.22 11.21 5.27
N GLY A 95 -0.91 11.29 4.57
CA GLY A 95 -2.23 11.39 5.19
C GLY A 95 -2.61 10.13 5.97
N VAL A 96 -2.37 8.94 5.41
CA VAL A 96 -2.58 7.64 6.08
C VAL A 96 -1.71 7.54 7.33
N TRP A 97 -0.44 7.96 7.23
CA TRP A 97 0.45 8.03 8.39
C TRP A 97 -0.10 8.99 9.46
N GLY A 98 -0.39 10.24 9.10
CA GLY A 98 -0.87 11.25 10.05
C GLY A 98 -2.17 10.82 10.73
N PHE A 99 -3.15 10.37 9.95
CA PHE A 99 -4.43 9.90 10.47
C PHE A 99 -4.28 8.70 11.42
N SER A 100 -3.35 7.78 11.12
CA SER A 100 -3.15 6.60 11.96
C SER A 100 -2.37 6.93 13.23
N TYR A 101 -1.21 7.59 13.12
CA TYR A 101 -0.27 7.80 14.22
C TYR A 101 -0.58 9.01 15.11
N LEU A 102 -1.42 9.93 14.63
CA LEU A 102 -1.92 11.06 15.44
C LEU A 102 -3.41 10.92 15.78
N GLY A 103 -4.15 10.08 15.05
CA GLY A 103 -5.59 9.93 15.21
C GLY A 103 -5.98 8.67 15.97
N TRP A 104 -6.32 7.62 15.23
CA TRP A 104 -7.05 6.50 15.81
C TRP A 104 -6.18 5.55 16.65
N ILE A 105 -4.90 5.34 16.31
CA ILE A 105 -4.01 4.43 17.08
C ILE A 105 -3.78 4.97 18.51
N PRO A 106 -3.45 6.26 18.72
CA PRO A 106 -3.36 6.83 20.06
C PRO A 106 -4.71 6.87 20.78
N ALA A 107 -5.81 7.17 20.07
CA ALA A 107 -7.15 7.19 20.66
C ALA A 107 -7.55 5.81 21.20
N ALA A 108 -7.18 4.73 20.51
CA ALA A 108 -7.36 3.35 20.95
C ALA A 108 -6.35 2.90 22.02
N ARG A 109 -5.45 3.79 22.48
CA ARG A 109 -4.37 3.52 23.45
C ARG A 109 -3.43 2.37 23.03
N ILE A 110 -3.30 2.14 21.72
CA ILE A 110 -2.44 1.11 21.16
C ILE A 110 -0.98 1.57 21.22
N LEU A 111 -0.67 2.75 20.68
CA LEU A 111 0.67 3.34 20.73
C LEU A 111 0.64 4.75 21.28
N ALA A 112 1.75 5.17 21.88
CA ALA A 112 1.95 6.59 22.18
C ALA A 112 1.89 7.40 20.87
N PRO A 113 1.31 8.61 20.89
CA PRO A 113 1.22 9.45 19.70
C PRO A 113 2.61 9.85 19.18
N ALA A 114 2.71 10.09 17.87
CA ALA A 114 3.99 10.30 17.17
C ALA A 114 4.92 11.34 17.83
N TRP A 115 4.38 12.41 18.43
CA TRP A 115 5.19 13.46 19.08
C TRP A 115 5.93 13.01 20.35
N ARG A 116 5.65 11.81 20.88
CA ARG A 116 6.39 11.22 22.01
C ARG A 116 7.47 10.22 21.57
N HIS A 117 7.53 9.88 20.28
CA HIS A 117 8.56 8.97 19.75
C HIS A 117 9.81 9.74 19.32
N PRO A 118 11.00 9.09 19.35
CA PRO A 118 12.24 9.70 18.87
C PRO A 118 12.12 10.23 17.43
N ALA A 119 12.77 11.36 17.15
CA ALA A 119 12.70 12.03 15.84
C ALA A 119 13.13 11.12 14.68
N HIS A 120 14.16 10.30 14.88
CA HIS A 120 14.66 9.36 13.86
C HIS A 120 13.61 8.30 13.48
N ARG A 121 12.79 7.83 14.44
CA ARG A 121 11.70 6.88 14.16
C ARG A 121 10.55 7.55 13.42
N ASN A 122 10.19 8.78 13.77
CA ASN A 122 9.19 9.54 13.01
C ASN A 122 9.67 9.79 11.57
N LEU A 123 10.95 10.12 11.38
CA LEU A 123 11.53 10.32 10.06
C LEU A 123 11.52 9.02 9.25
N LEU A 124 11.88 7.88 9.85
CA LEU A 124 11.77 6.57 9.22
C LEU A 124 10.33 6.31 8.79
N MET A 125 9.36 6.49 9.70
CA MET A 125 7.95 6.25 9.42
C MET A 125 7.43 7.15 8.29
N LEU A 126 7.79 8.43 8.28
CA LEU A 126 7.48 9.35 7.19
C LEU A 126 8.09 8.87 5.86
N ALA A 127 9.38 8.52 5.85
CA ALA A 127 10.09 8.08 4.66
C ALA A 127 9.45 6.83 4.05
N VAL A 128 9.12 5.83 4.87
CA VAL A 128 8.50 4.59 4.36
C VAL A 128 7.08 4.83 3.85
N HIS A 129 6.33 5.79 4.40
CA HIS A 129 5.01 6.16 3.87
C HIS A 129 5.09 6.97 2.58
N ILE A 130 6.14 7.76 2.38
CA ILE A 130 6.43 8.39 1.09
C ILE A 130 6.73 7.31 0.03
N VAL A 131 7.58 6.33 0.35
CA VAL A 131 7.89 5.20 -0.54
C VAL A 131 6.64 4.39 -0.87
N TRP A 132 5.81 4.11 0.14
CA TRP A 132 4.53 3.43 -0.03
C TRP A 132 3.61 4.22 -0.97
N GLY A 133 3.40 5.50 -0.70
CA GLY A 133 2.53 6.37 -1.49
C GLY A 133 2.97 6.52 -2.95
N ALA A 134 4.28 6.69 -3.18
CA ALA A 134 4.85 6.77 -4.52
C ALA A 134 4.67 5.45 -5.29
N THR A 135 4.95 4.32 -4.65
CA THR A 135 4.76 2.98 -5.25
C THR A 135 3.29 2.71 -5.54
N LEU A 136 2.38 3.02 -4.61
CA LEU A 136 0.94 2.85 -4.78
C LEU A 136 0.42 3.56 -6.03
N SER A 137 0.73 4.85 -6.16
CA SER A 137 0.28 5.64 -7.32
C SER A 137 0.87 5.10 -8.62
N ARG A 138 2.14 4.70 -8.63
CA ARG A 138 2.78 4.15 -9.83
C ARG A 138 2.16 2.81 -10.21
N SER A 139 2.10 1.86 -9.28
CA SER A 139 1.52 0.53 -9.51
C SER A 139 0.06 0.60 -9.97
N LEU A 140 -0.74 1.52 -9.42
CA LEU A 140 -2.11 1.70 -9.87
C LEU A 140 -2.17 2.18 -11.33
N SER A 141 -1.39 3.21 -11.69
CA SER A 141 -1.32 3.70 -13.07
C SER A 141 -0.85 2.62 -14.06
N GLU A 142 0.16 1.83 -13.68
CA GLU A 142 0.66 0.72 -14.52
C GLU A 142 -0.42 -0.37 -14.69
N LEU A 143 -1.16 -0.74 -13.64
CA LEU A 143 -2.25 -1.72 -13.73
C LEU A 143 -3.41 -1.23 -14.60
N GLU A 144 -3.73 0.06 -14.53
CA GLU A 144 -4.77 0.68 -15.38
C GLU A 144 -4.35 0.68 -16.86
N ALA A 145 -3.09 1.04 -17.16
CA ALA A 145 -2.55 1.03 -18.52
C ALA A 145 -2.43 -0.40 -19.09
N ALA A 146 -1.89 -1.33 -18.30
CA ALA A 146 -1.74 -2.73 -18.72
C ALA A 146 -3.09 -3.38 -19.04
N ARG A 147 -4.15 -3.02 -18.32
CA ARG A 147 -5.51 -3.51 -18.60
C ARG A 147 -5.99 -3.07 -19.98
N THR A 148 -5.71 -1.84 -20.40
CA THR A 148 -6.16 -1.32 -21.70
C THR A 148 -5.29 -1.77 -22.84
N GLU A 149 -3.98 -1.91 -22.62
CA GLU A 149 -3.00 -2.15 -23.68
C GLU A 149 -2.65 -3.63 -23.83
N VAL A 150 -2.13 -4.24 -22.75
CA VAL A 150 -1.56 -5.59 -22.76
C VAL A 150 -2.66 -6.64 -22.68
N PHE A 151 -3.63 -6.45 -21.79
CA PHE A 151 -4.70 -7.42 -21.52
C PHE A 151 -6.03 -7.06 -22.19
N GLY A 152 -6.11 -5.91 -22.88
CA GLY A 152 -7.34 -5.38 -23.47
C GLY A 152 -7.60 -5.79 -24.92
N ARG A 153 -6.62 -6.39 -25.61
CA ARG A 153 -6.76 -6.76 -27.02
C ARG A 153 -7.69 -7.97 -27.20
N PRO A 154 -8.75 -7.88 -28.03
CA PRO A 154 -9.63 -9.02 -28.29
C PRO A 154 -8.90 -10.13 -29.03
N THR A 155 -8.98 -11.37 -28.54
CA THR A 155 -8.36 -12.56 -29.18
C THR A 155 -9.35 -13.37 -30.05
N GLY A 156 -10.50 -12.79 -30.39
CA GLY A 156 -11.56 -13.49 -31.13
C GLY A 156 -11.35 -13.54 -32.65
N PRO A 157 -11.93 -14.52 -33.37
CA PRO A 157 -11.81 -14.65 -34.84
C PRO A 157 -12.23 -13.39 -35.62
N ARG A 158 -13.13 -12.59 -35.04
CA ARG A 158 -13.62 -11.34 -35.62
C ARG A 158 -12.58 -10.21 -35.64
N ALA A 159 -11.59 -10.25 -34.73
CA ALA A 159 -10.48 -9.29 -34.71
C ALA A 159 -9.46 -9.59 -35.82
N ALA A 160 -9.17 -10.88 -36.07
CA ALA A 160 -8.31 -11.29 -37.18
C ALA A 160 -8.90 -10.91 -38.55
N ILE A 161 -10.22 -10.98 -38.72
CA ILE A 161 -10.90 -10.59 -39.98
C ILE A 161 -10.81 -9.07 -40.23
N SER A 162 -10.81 -8.26 -39.16
CA SER A 162 -10.71 -6.80 -39.25
C SER A 162 -9.31 -6.34 -39.68
N GLU A 163 -8.24 -6.98 -39.17
CA GLU A 163 -6.85 -6.63 -39.53
C GLU A 163 -6.49 -7.01 -40.98
N ILE A 164 -7.17 -8.01 -41.55
CA ILE A 164 -6.93 -8.45 -42.95
C ILE A 164 -7.58 -7.49 -43.95
N HIS A 165 -8.66 -6.80 -43.58
CA HIS A 165 -9.40 -5.91 -44.49
C HIS A 165 -8.82 -4.49 -44.59
N GLU A 166 -7.93 -4.09 -43.66
CA GLU A 166 -7.27 -2.78 -43.66
C GLU A 166 -5.84 -2.79 -44.26
N GLY A 167 -5.49 -3.80 -45.06
CA GLY A 167 -4.27 -3.79 -45.88
C GLY A 167 -4.37 -2.74 -47.01
N PRO A 168 -3.26 -2.06 -47.38
CA PRO A 168 -3.29 -0.90 -48.27
C PRO A 168 -3.79 -1.30 -49.67
N GLY A 169 -4.89 -0.68 -50.10
CA GLY A 169 -5.31 -0.62 -51.49
C GLY A 169 -4.58 0.46 -52.26
#